data_AF-A0A1G2FZL0-F1
#
_entry.id   AF-A0A1G2FZL0-F1
#
_cell.length_a   1.000
_cell.length_b   1.000
_cell.length_c   1.000
_cell.angle_alpha   90.00
_cell.angle_beta   90.00
_cell.angle_gamma   90.00
#
_symmetry.space_group_name_H-M   'P 1'
#
loop_
_entity.id
_entity.type
_entity.pdbx_description
1 polymer ?
#
loop_
_entity_poly.entity_id
_entity_poly.type
_entity_poly.pdbx_seq_one_letter_code
_entity_poly.pdbx_strand_id
1 'polypeptide(L)'
;MATIEKKIWPKYFRAVKEDKKKFEMRLADFKVKSGDTIILKEWNPKTKAYMGRELRKKVNAVFIFHLNDFHQKKEIEKKGFYIIQF
;
A
#
# COMPACT_ATOMS: atom_id res chain seq x y z
N MET A 1 11.39 1.75 -16.23
CA MET A 1 10.45 1.30 -15.19
C MET A 1 11.27 0.87 -13.99
N ALA A 2 10.93 1.32 -12.79
CA ALA A 2 11.61 0.92 -11.57
C ALA A 2 10.93 -0.29 -10.92
N THR A 3 11.73 -1.06 -10.19
CA THR A 3 11.24 -2.14 -9.31
C THR A 3 11.46 -1.68 -7.88
N ILE A 4 10.39 -1.67 -7.09
CA ILE A 4 10.37 -1.16 -5.72
C ILE A 4 9.95 -2.30 -4.80
N GLU A 5 10.78 -2.62 -3.81
CA GLU A 5 10.46 -3.65 -2.83
C GLU A 5 9.81 -3.04 -1.59
N LYS A 6 8.71 -3.63 -1.13
CA LYS A 6 8.04 -3.22 0.10
C LYS A 6 7.56 -4.44 0.88
N LYS A 7 7.57 -4.31 2.21
CA LYS A 7 6.96 -5.31 3.11
C LYS A 7 5.44 -5.23 3.03
N ILE A 8 4.79 -6.38 3.14
CA ILE A 8 3.35 -6.50 3.33
C ILE A 8 3.06 -7.52 4.43
N TRP A 9 2.08 -7.23 5.28
CA TRP A 9 1.69 -8.17 6.35
C TRP A 9 0.85 -9.34 5.78
N PRO A 10 0.84 -10.52 6.44
CA PRO A 10 0.19 -11.71 5.91
C PRO A 10 -1.30 -11.53 5.56
N LYS A 11 -2.03 -10.78 6.40
CA LYS A 11 -3.45 -10.45 6.15
C LYS A 11 -3.65 -9.74 4.81
N TYR A 12 -2.82 -8.73 4.53
CA TYR A 12 -2.92 -7.95 3.30
C TYR A 12 -2.31 -8.68 2.11
N PHE A 13 -1.25 -9.45 2.31
CA PHE A 13 -0.67 -10.32 1.28
C PHE A 13 -1.75 -11.25 0.71
N ARG A 14 -2.49 -11.92 1.60
CA ARG A 14 -3.62 -12.79 1.22
C ARG A 14 -4.69 -12.02 0.47
N ALA A 15 -5.12 -10.85 0.97
CA ALA A 15 -6.15 -10.04 0.31
C ALA A 15 -5.74 -9.56 -1.09
N VAL A 16 -4.46 -9.21 -1.29
CA VAL A 16 -3.91 -8.77 -2.59
C VAL A 16 -3.72 -9.97 -3.54
N LYS A 17 -3.37 -11.15 -3.00
CA LYS A 17 -3.28 -12.40 -3.76
C LYS A 17 -4.66 -12.87 -4.26
N GLU A 18 -5.69 -12.75 -3.42
CA GLU A 18 -7.08 -13.11 -3.74
C GLU A 18 -7.82 -12.01 -4.53
N ASP A 19 -7.13 -10.96 -4.97
CA ASP A 19 -7.69 -9.80 -5.70
C ASP A 19 -8.80 -9.02 -4.97
N LYS A 20 -9.01 -9.30 -3.68
CA LYS A 20 -9.93 -8.58 -2.79
C LYS A 20 -9.44 -7.19 -2.42
N LYS A 21 -8.12 -6.94 -2.55
CA LYS A 21 -7.49 -5.64 -2.31
C LYS A 21 -6.65 -5.24 -3.53
N LYS A 22 -7.06 -4.17 -4.21
CA LYS A 22 -6.45 -3.66 -5.45
C LYS A 22 -5.66 -2.35 -5.28
N PHE A 23 -5.44 -1.91 -4.05
CA PHE A 23 -4.73 -0.66 -3.73
C PHE A 23 -3.68 -0.86 -2.64
N GLU A 24 -2.66 -0.01 -2.62
CA GLU A 24 -1.70 0.15 -1.53
C GLU A 24 -1.74 1.58 -1.03
N MET A 25 -1.86 1.78 0.28
CA MET A 25 -1.73 3.09 0.92
C MET A 25 -0.44 3.10 1.72
N ARG A 26 0.41 4.10 1.49
CA ARG A 26 1.72 4.24 2.13
C ARG A 26 2.04 5.70 2.37
N LEU A 27 2.92 5.96 3.34
CA LEU A 27 3.60 7.24 3.45
C LEU A 27 4.32 7.54 2.12
N ALA A 28 4.24 8.79 1.67
CA ALA A 28 4.89 9.25 0.44
C ALA A 28 6.40 9.48 0.65
N ASP A 29 7.10 8.51 1.24
CA ASP A 29 8.54 8.56 1.56
C ASP A 29 9.44 7.90 0.49
N PHE A 30 8.87 7.55 -0.66
CA PHE A 30 9.58 6.95 -1.78
C PHE A 30 8.98 7.38 -3.11
N LYS A 31 9.81 7.38 -4.16
CA LYS A 31 9.38 7.72 -5.53
C LYS A 31 8.73 6.49 -6.18
N VAL A 32 7.55 6.68 -6.75
CA VAL A 32 6.81 5.67 -7.53
C VAL A 32 5.95 6.38 -8.57
N LYS A 33 5.87 5.81 -9.78
CA LYS A 33 5.01 6.31 -10.85
C LYS A 33 4.28 5.19 -11.57
N SER A 34 3.29 5.56 -12.39
CA SER A 34 2.61 4.61 -13.28
C SER A 34 3.63 3.86 -14.16
N GLY A 35 3.41 2.56 -14.32
CA GLY A 35 4.31 1.66 -15.03
C GLY A 35 5.40 1.02 -14.17
N ASP A 36 5.69 1.51 -12.96
CA ASP A 36 6.62 0.83 -12.06
C ASP A 36 6.05 -0.51 -11.54
N THR A 37 6.91 -1.35 -10.97
CA THR A 37 6.49 -2.60 -10.30
C THR A 37 6.80 -2.53 -8.81
N ILE A 38 5.79 -2.81 -7.98
CA ILE A 38 5.99 -3.04 -6.55
C ILE A 38 6.07 -4.53 -6.29
N ILE A 39 7.17 -4.98 -5.68
CA ILE A 39 7.33 -6.33 -5.14
C ILE A 39 6.94 -6.29 -3.66
N LEU A 40 5.82 -6.92 -3.35
CA LEU A 40 5.28 -7.04 -2.00
C LEU A 40 5.81 -8.32 -1.36
N LYS A 41 6.82 -8.18 -0.49
CA LYS A 41 7.44 -9.28 0.25
C LYS A 41 6.70 -9.53 1.55
N GLU A 42 6.21 -10.74 1.75
CA GLU A 42 5.45 -11.08 2.94
C GLU A 42 6.33 -11.06 4.19
N TRP A 43 5.94 -10.24 5.16
CA TRP A 43 6.65 -10.00 6.39
C TRP A 43 5.74 -10.21 7.59
N ASN A 44 6.12 -11.11 8.50
CA ASN A 44 5.39 -11.33 9.74
C ASN A 44 5.90 -10.35 10.82
N PRO A 45 5.08 -9.40 11.29
CA PRO A 45 5.51 -8.44 12.31
C PRO A 45 5.73 -9.08 13.69
N LYS A 46 5.12 -10.23 13.98
CA LYS A 46 5.29 -10.93 15.27
C LYS A 46 6.65 -11.61 15.37
N THR A 47 7.05 -12.33 14.33
CA THR A 47 8.36 -13.01 14.28
C THR A 47 9.47 -12.13 13.72
N LYS A 48 9.14 -10.93 13.22
CA LYS A 48 10.07 -10.00 12.56
C LYS A 48 10.89 -10.69 11.45
N ALA A 49 10.23 -11.53 10.66
CA ALA A 49 10.87 -12.31 9.61
C ALA A 49 10.08 -12.29 8.30
N TYR A 50 10.78 -12.43 7.18
CA TYR A 50 10.17 -12.70 5.88
C TYR A 50 9.66 -14.14 5.84
N MET A 51 8.51 -14.33 5.20
CA MET A 51 7.88 -15.65 5.04
C MET A 51 8.24 -16.33 3.70
N GLY A 52 9.15 -15.74 2.93
CA GLY A 52 9.64 -16.27 1.65
C GLY A 52 8.70 -16.07 0.45
N ARG A 53 7.49 -15.55 0.64
CA ARG A 53 6.52 -15.30 -0.44
C ARG A 53 6.56 -13.85 -0.92
N GLU A 54 6.33 -13.64 -2.21
CA GLU A 54 6.22 -12.32 -2.83
C GLU A 54 5.05 -12.21 -3.83
N LEU A 55 4.57 -10.98 -4.05
CA LEU A 55 3.64 -10.63 -5.14
C LEU A 55 4.22 -9.48 -5.95
N ARG A 56 4.06 -9.55 -7.28
CA ARG A 56 4.43 -8.48 -8.20
C ARG A 56 3.17 -7.76 -8.65
N LYS A 57 3.13 -6.44 -8.46
CA LYS A 57 2.00 -5.60 -8.87
C LYS A 57 2.50 -4.42 -9.69
N LYS A 58 1.98 -4.29 -10.90
CA LYS A 58 2.21 -3.13 -11.76
C LYS A 58 1.42 -1.94 -11.20
N VAL A 59 2.07 -0.79 -11.10
CA VAL A 59 1.45 0.45 -10.67
C VAL A 59 0.68 1.04 -11.85
N ASN A 60 -0.65 1.10 -11.72
CA ASN A 60 -1.51 1.69 -12.75
C ASN A 60 -1.65 3.22 -12.56
N ALA A 61 -1.85 3.64 -11.32
CA ALA A 61 -1.99 5.06 -10.94
C ALA A 61 -1.35 5.32 -9.57
N VAL A 62 -0.96 6.57 -9.33
CA VAL A 62 -0.40 7.05 -8.07
C VAL A 62 -1.10 8.37 -7.74
N PHE A 63 -1.57 8.49 -6.50
CA PHE A 63 -2.15 9.71 -5.97
C PHE A 63 -1.43 10.06 -4.67
N ILE A 64 -1.12 11.33 -4.48
CA ILE A 64 -0.59 11.86 -3.21
C ILE A 64 -1.73 12.59 -2.54
N PHE A 65 -1.94 12.28 -1.25
CA PHE A 65 -2.96 12.89 -0.42
C PHE A 65 -2.28 13.50 0.81
N HIS A 66 -2.53 14.78 1.06
CA HIS A 66 -2.18 15.44 2.30
C HIS A 66 -3.43 15.60 3.16
N LEU A 67 -3.26 15.43 4.48
CA LEU A 67 -4.38 15.47 5.45
C LEU A 67 -5.25 16.75 5.36
N ASN A 68 -4.71 17.83 4.81
CA ASN A 68 -5.41 19.11 4.72
C ASN A 68 -5.82 19.52 3.30
N ASP A 69 -5.70 18.64 2.29
CA ASP A 69 -6.09 18.95 0.91
C ASP A 69 -7.56 19.40 0.78
N PHE A 70 -8.42 18.95 1.70
CA PHE A 70 -9.84 19.31 1.75
C PHE A 70 -10.23 20.13 3.00
N HIS A 71 -9.28 20.78 3.66
CA HIS A 71 -9.50 21.53 4.91
C HIS A 71 -10.12 20.69 6.06
N GLN A 72 -9.92 19.37 6.03
CA GLN A 72 -10.54 18.41 6.96
C GLN A 72 -9.55 17.78 7.94
N LYS A 73 -8.33 18.32 8.08
CA LYS A 73 -7.25 17.71 8.89
C LYS A 73 -7.71 17.25 10.28
N LYS A 74 -8.37 18.13 11.05
CA LYS A 74 -8.86 17.82 12.41
C LYS A 74 -9.89 16.67 12.42
N GLU A 75 -10.80 16.66 11.46
CA GLU A 75 -11.82 15.62 11.35
C GLU A 75 -11.22 14.28 10.93
N ILE A 76 -10.25 14.29 10.02
CA ILE A 76 -9.52 13.10 9.59
C ILE A 76 -8.67 12.53 10.74
N GLU A 77 -7.98 13.38 11.51
CA GLU A 77 -7.24 12.94 12.70
C GLU A 77 -8.16 12.29 13.74
N LYS A 78 -9.41 12.76 13.86
CA LYS A 78 -10.40 12.23 14.81
C LYS A 78 -11.12 10.98 14.31
N LYS A 79 -11.51 10.93 13.03
CA LYS A 79 -12.44 9.92 12.47
C LYS A 79 -11.76 8.95 11.51
N GLY A 80 -10.55 9.26 11.05
CA GLY A 80 -9.89 8.55 9.97
C GLY A 80 -10.53 8.84 8.61
N PHE A 81 -10.29 7.95 7.65
CA PHE A 81 -10.82 8.00 6.29
C PHE A 81 -11.22 6.61 5.84
N TYR A 82 -12.21 6.54 4.94
CA TYR A 82 -12.50 5.32 4.20
C TYR A 82 -11.60 5.22 2.97
N ILE A 83 -11.20 4.00 2.63
CA ILE A 83 -10.72 3.66 1.29
C ILE A 83 -11.69 2.65 0.71
N ILE A 84 -12.50 3.10 -0.23
CA ILE A 84 -13.59 2.30 -0.82
C ILE A 84 -13.12 1.84 -2.20
N GLN A 85 -13.22 0.54 -2.44
CA GLN A 85 -12.86 -0.11 -3.70
C GLN A 85 -14.15 -0.68 -4.32
N PHE A 86 -14.39 -0.40 -5.60
CA PHE A 86 -15.47 -1.00 -6.41
C PHE A 86 -14.92 -2.11 -7.31
#